data_AF-Q8EFC2-F1
#
_entry.id   AF-Q8EFC2-F1
#
_cell.length_a   1.000
_cell.length_b   1.000
_cell.length_c   1.000
_cell.angle_alpha   90.00
_cell.angle_beta   90.00
_cell.angle_gamma   90.00
#
_symmetry.space_group_name_H-M   'P 1'
#
loop_
_entity.id
_entity.type
_entity.pdbx_description
1 polymer ?
#
loop_
_entity_poly.entity_id
_entity_poly.type
_entity_poly.pdbx_seq_one_letter_code
_entity_poly.pdbx_strand_id
1 'polypeptide(L)'
;MDKLPFMCCLLAVLFGCNTKGTYEQTSRELTGLELIAPHLGYFKSWVPLGSDGVYQMTDEQQVEQVNVLNLCLNQLKSSSEALPSHALRSVLVVQCMEKQGWQLVVEELYIT
;
A
#
# COMPACT_ATOMS: atom_id res chain seq x y z
N MET A 1 34.13 41.05 22.01
CA MET A 1 34.00 39.77 21.28
C MET A 1 34.11 38.66 22.30
N ASP A 2 33.66 37.45 21.96
CA ASP A 2 33.56 36.26 22.82
C ASP A 2 32.25 36.10 23.59
N LYS A 3 31.24 35.56 22.88
CA LYS A 3 30.28 34.61 23.44
C LYS A 3 29.84 33.62 22.38
N LEU A 4 30.39 32.42 22.44
CA LEU A 4 29.70 31.17 22.12
C LEU A 4 30.21 30.15 23.16
N PRO A 5 29.43 29.13 23.60
CA PRO A 5 28.61 28.36 22.67
C PRO A 5 27.36 27.67 23.28
N PHE A 6 26.73 26.82 22.47
CA PHE A 6 26.03 25.61 22.90
C PHE A 6 24.83 25.75 23.84
N MET A 7 23.63 25.90 23.28
CA MET A 7 22.34 25.36 23.80
C MET A 7 21.27 25.89 22.83
N CYS A 8 20.81 25.14 21.84
CA CYS A 8 19.52 24.47 21.94
C CYS A 8 19.20 23.61 20.68
N CYS A 9 20.19 23.13 19.94
CA CYS A 9 19.95 22.20 18.82
C CYS A 9 19.94 20.72 19.26
N LEU A 10 19.58 20.46 20.52
CA LEU A 10 19.56 19.12 21.14
C LEU A 10 18.17 18.70 21.61
N LEU A 11 17.13 19.20 20.95
CA LEU A 11 15.85 18.49 20.88
C LEU A 11 15.73 17.94 19.47
N ALA A 12 16.62 16.99 19.17
CA ALA A 12 16.30 15.91 18.27
C ALA A 12 15.02 15.28 18.80
N VAL A 13 13.91 15.77 18.27
CA VAL A 13 12.57 15.22 18.35
C VAL A 13 12.70 13.81 17.75
N LEU A 14 13.14 12.87 18.58
CA LEU A 14 13.06 11.42 18.40
C LEU A 14 11.59 10.99 18.55
N PHE A 15 10.67 11.76 17.97
CA PHE A 15 9.47 11.17 17.46
C PHE A 15 9.95 10.51 16.17
N GLY A 16 10.40 9.26 16.29
CA GLY A 16 10.28 8.37 15.14
C GLY A 16 8.85 8.58 14.65
N CYS A 17 8.68 9.04 13.42
CA CYS A 17 7.36 9.24 12.81
C CYS A 17 6.65 7.88 12.87
N ASN A 18 5.97 7.64 13.98
CA ASN A 18 5.10 6.51 14.19
C ASN A 18 3.77 6.91 13.56
N THR A 19 3.81 7.39 12.32
CA THR A 19 2.66 7.41 11.45
C THR A 19 2.42 5.95 11.16
N LYS A 20 1.74 5.27 12.09
CA LYS A 20 1.12 3.98 11.80
C LYS A 20 0.17 4.27 10.65
N GLY A 21 0.61 3.99 9.43
CA GLY A 21 -0.17 4.22 8.21
C GLY A 21 -1.54 3.55 8.34
N THR A 22 -2.52 4.05 7.61
CA THR A 22 -3.88 3.49 7.63
C THR A 22 -4.01 2.33 6.65
N TYR A 23 -5.14 1.62 6.68
CA TYR A 23 -5.44 0.62 5.65
C TYR A 23 -5.58 1.27 4.26
N GLU A 24 -6.16 2.47 4.19
CA GLU A 24 -6.31 3.25 2.95
C GLU A 24 -4.96 3.70 2.38
N GLN A 25 -4.00 4.05 3.25
CA GLN A 25 -2.64 4.31 2.79
C GLN A 25 -1.97 3.03 2.28
N THR A 26 -2.09 1.94 3.05
CA THR A 26 -1.49 0.65 2.70
C THR A 26 -2.05 0.14 1.36
N SER A 27 -3.35 0.29 1.10
CA SER A 27 -3.96 -0.15 -0.16
C SER A 27 -3.50 0.64 -1.38
N ARG A 28 -3.22 1.93 -1.23
CA ARG A 28 -2.63 2.75 -2.31
C ARG A 28 -1.20 2.32 -2.63
N GLU A 29 -0.45 1.84 -1.65
CA GLU A 29 0.93 1.37 -1.84
C GLU A 29 1.00 -0.06 -2.41
N LEU A 30 -0.11 -0.82 -2.36
CA LEU A 30 -0.21 -2.15 -2.94
C LEU A 30 -0.34 -2.15 -4.47
N THR A 31 -0.71 -1.04 -5.08
CA THR A 31 -0.87 -0.93 -6.55
C THR A 31 0.11 0.08 -7.14
N GLY A 32 0.30 -0.01 -8.46
CA GLY A 32 1.17 0.89 -9.21
C GLY A 32 2.58 0.36 -9.44
N LEU A 33 3.43 1.22 -10.00
CA LEU A 33 4.80 0.90 -10.38
C LEU A 33 5.76 1.13 -9.22
N GLU A 34 6.57 0.12 -8.93
CA GLU A 34 7.69 0.16 -8.00
C GLU A 34 9.01 0.01 -8.78
N LEU A 35 9.79 1.09 -8.85
CA LEU A 35 11.09 1.08 -9.53
C LEU A 35 12.18 0.53 -8.60
N ILE A 36 12.93 -0.46 -9.09
CA ILE A 36 14.07 -1.04 -8.37
C ILE A 36 15.39 -0.56 -8.97
N ALA A 37 15.41 -0.33 -10.28
CA ALA A 37 16.52 0.28 -11.00
C ALA A 37 15.98 1.15 -12.16
N PRO A 38 16.80 1.98 -12.82
CA PRO A 38 16.33 2.88 -13.88
C PRO A 38 15.55 2.20 -15.01
N HIS A 39 15.85 0.93 -15.31
CA HIS A 39 15.22 0.15 -16.38
C HIS A 39 14.47 -1.09 -15.88
N LEU A 40 14.26 -1.21 -14.57
CA LEU A 40 13.64 -2.39 -13.96
C LEU A 40 12.69 -1.97 -12.84
N GLY A 41 11.46 -2.46 -12.92
CA GLY A 41 10.48 -2.27 -11.86
C GLY A 41 9.46 -3.39 -11.81
N TYR A 42 8.56 -3.29 -10.85
CA TYR A 42 7.42 -4.18 -10.69
C TYR A 42 6.13 -3.38 -10.78
N PHE A 43 5.21 -3.80 -11.64
CA PHE A 43 3.87 -3.25 -11.69
C PHE A 43 2.92 -4.15 -10.91
N LYS A 44 2.22 -3.56 -9.95
CA LYS A 44 1.28 -4.24 -9.07
C LYS A 44 -0.14 -3.80 -9.41
N SER A 45 -1.03 -4.74 -9.65
CA SER A 45 -2.42 -4.46 -10.02
C SER A 45 -3.37 -5.51 -9.48
N TRP A 46 -4.65 -5.12 -9.32
CA TRP A 46 -5.72 -6.06 -9.00
C TRP A 46 -6.31 -6.61 -10.29
N VAL A 47 -6.57 -7.91 -10.32
CA VAL A 47 -7.30 -8.57 -11.39
C VAL A 47 -8.32 -9.54 -10.80
N PRO A 48 -9.37 -9.92 -11.54
CA PRO A 48 -10.26 -11.00 -11.13
C PRO A 48 -9.48 -12.29 -10.86
N LEU A 49 -9.91 -13.04 -9.84
CA LEU A 49 -9.29 -14.31 -9.49
C LEU A 49 -9.40 -15.28 -10.66
N GLY A 50 -8.27 -15.88 -11.05
CA GLY A 50 -8.16 -16.77 -12.20
C GLY A 50 -7.78 -16.10 -13.51
N SER A 51 -7.73 -14.76 -13.56
CA SER A 51 -7.13 -14.02 -14.68
C SER A 51 -5.61 -14.13 -14.69
N ASP A 52 -5.01 -13.94 -15.87
CA ASP A 52 -3.57 -13.82 -16.07
C ASP A 52 -3.06 -12.41 -15.79
N GLY A 53 -1.75 -12.19 -15.93
CA GLY A 53 -1.13 -10.91 -15.56
C GLY A 53 -1.45 -9.76 -16.52
N VAL A 54 -1.61 -10.05 -17.81
CA VAL A 54 -1.88 -9.03 -18.86
C VAL A 54 -3.38 -8.72 -18.98
N TYR A 55 -4.11 -8.80 -17.88
CA TYR A 55 -5.56 -8.68 -17.87
C TYR A 55 -6.01 -7.21 -18.01
N GLN A 56 -6.78 -6.92 -19.06
CA GLN A 56 -7.45 -5.62 -19.21
C GLN A 56 -8.83 -5.67 -18.56
N MET A 57 -8.99 -4.95 -17.44
CA MET A 57 -10.28 -4.79 -16.78
C MET A 57 -11.24 -3.95 -17.63
N THR A 58 -12.50 -4.38 -17.70
CA THR A 58 -13.58 -3.52 -18.20
C THR A 58 -13.85 -2.37 -17.24
N ASP A 59 -14.52 -1.31 -17.70
CA ASP A 59 -14.90 -0.18 -16.84
C ASP A 59 -15.80 -0.63 -15.68
N GLU A 60 -16.69 -1.59 -15.93
CA GLU A 60 -17.57 -2.18 -14.92
C GLU A 60 -16.75 -2.89 -13.83
N GLN A 61 -15.72 -3.63 -14.22
CA GLN A 61 -14.81 -4.32 -13.30
C GLN A 61 -13.95 -3.35 -12.50
N GLN A 62 -13.51 -2.25 -13.10
CA GLN A 62 -12.76 -1.21 -12.36
C GLN A 62 -13.63 -0.59 -11.25
N VAL A 63 -14.90 -0.29 -11.55
CA VAL A 63 -15.85 0.22 -10.55
C VAL A 63 -16.12 -0.82 -9.46
N GLU A 64 -16.32 -2.08 -9.85
CA GLU A 64 -16.50 -3.19 -8.90
C GLU A 64 -15.29 -3.36 -7.98
N GLN A 65 -14.08 -3.38 -8.55
CA GLN A 65 -12.82 -3.50 -7.82
C GLN A 65 -12.70 -2.42 -6.72
N VAL A 66 -13.01 -1.16 -7.06
CA VAL A 66 -12.96 -0.05 -6.11
C VAL A 66 -14.00 -0.22 -5.00
N ASN A 67 -15.21 -0.64 -5.34
CA ASN A 67 -16.28 -0.88 -4.36
C ASN A 67 -15.91 -2.00 -3.38
N VAL A 68 -15.40 -3.11 -3.90
CA VAL A 68 -14.92 -4.25 -3.12
C VAL A 68 -13.75 -3.87 -2.22
N LEU A 69 -12.78 -3.11 -2.75
CA LEU A 69 -11.67 -2.61 -1.95
C LEU A 69 -12.17 -1.74 -0.80
N ASN A 70 -13.07 -0.80 -1.06
CA ASN A 70 -13.64 0.05 -0.01
C ASN A 70 -14.40 -0.75 1.05
N LEU A 71 -15.13 -1.79 0.66
CA LEU A 71 -15.77 -2.72 1.59
C LEU A 71 -14.73 -3.40 2.50
N CYS A 72 -13.64 -3.92 1.91
CA CYS A 72 -12.55 -4.55 2.64
C CYS A 72 -11.87 -3.59 3.63
N LEU A 73 -11.57 -2.36 3.21
CA LEU A 73 -10.95 -1.35 4.07
C LEU A 73 -11.83 -1.00 5.27
N ASN A 74 -13.15 -0.88 5.06
CA ASN A 74 -14.11 -0.61 6.13
C ASN A 74 -14.21 -1.76 7.14
N GLN A 75 -14.22 -3.01 6.67
CA GLN A 75 -14.22 -4.20 7.54
C GLN A 75 -12.94 -4.32 8.35
N LEU A 76 -11.79 -4.09 7.73
CA LEU A 76 -10.49 -4.17 8.40
C LEU A 76 -10.31 -3.07 9.45
N LYS A 77 -10.78 -1.85 9.16
CA LYS A 77 -10.75 -0.72 10.09
C LYS A 77 -11.61 -0.94 11.34
N SER A 78 -12.72 -1.66 11.23
CA SER A 78 -13.60 -1.95 12.37
C SER A 78 -13.16 -3.17 13.21
N SER A 79 -12.18 -3.95 12.73
CA SER A 79 -11.77 -5.21 13.36
C SER A 79 -10.87 -5.08 14.59
N SER A 80 -10.20 -3.93 14.78
CA SER A 80 -9.27 -3.71 15.90
C SER A 80 -9.07 -2.22 16.18
N GLU A 81 -9.01 -1.85 17.46
CA GLU A 81 -8.69 -0.49 17.91
C GLU A 81 -7.23 -0.11 17.63
N ALA A 82 -6.32 -1.09 17.66
CA ALA A 82 -4.92 -0.88 17.33
C ALA A 82 -4.64 -1.29 15.88
N LEU A 83 -4.04 -0.38 15.11
CA LEU A 83 -3.57 -0.69 13.77
C LEU A 83 -2.36 -1.64 13.84
N PRO A 84 -2.37 -2.77 13.11
CA PRO A 84 -1.24 -3.67 13.04
C PRO A 84 -0.08 -3.04 12.26
N SER A 85 1.05 -3.75 12.19
CA SER A 85 2.20 -3.32 11.38
C SER A 85 1.80 -3.14 9.91
N HIS A 86 2.58 -2.35 9.17
CA HIS A 86 2.35 -2.13 7.74
C HIS A 86 2.30 -3.46 6.97
N ALA A 87 3.30 -4.32 7.16
CA ALA A 87 3.36 -5.64 6.52
C ALA A 87 2.09 -6.48 6.79
N LEU A 88 1.61 -6.52 8.04
CA LEU A 88 0.40 -7.28 8.36
C LEU A 88 -0.86 -6.64 7.75
N ARG A 89 -0.96 -5.31 7.71
CA ARG A 89 -2.07 -4.64 7.00
C ARG A 89 -2.09 -4.99 5.52
N SER A 90 -0.93 -5.00 4.86
CA SER A 90 -0.81 -5.37 3.44
C SER A 90 -1.38 -6.77 3.20
N VAL A 91 -0.96 -7.74 4.01
CA VAL A 91 -1.47 -9.13 3.95
C VAL A 91 -2.98 -9.19 4.16
N LEU A 92 -3.50 -8.48 5.17
CA LEU A 92 -4.93 -8.49 5.47
C LEU A 92 -5.79 -7.87 4.36
N VAL A 93 -5.30 -6.80 3.70
CA VAL A 93 -5.98 -6.21 2.54
C VAL A 93 -6.04 -7.21 1.39
N VAL A 94 -4.91 -7.84 1.06
CA VAL A 94 -4.84 -8.85 -0.01
C VAL A 94 -5.77 -10.03 0.29
N GLN A 95 -5.75 -10.57 1.50
CA GLN A 95 -6.62 -11.69 1.89
C GLN A 95 -8.11 -11.33 1.83
N CYS A 96 -8.47 -10.09 2.15
CA CYS A 96 -9.85 -9.66 2.03
C CYS A 96 -10.27 -9.59 0.56
N MET A 97 -9.47 -8.95 -0.29
CA MET A 97 -9.72 -8.86 -1.73
C MET A 97 -9.83 -10.25 -2.38
N GLU A 98 -8.96 -11.18 -2.00
CA GLU A 98 -8.97 -12.56 -2.50
C GLU A 98 -10.28 -13.30 -2.18
N LYS A 99 -10.78 -13.15 -0.95
CA LYS A 99 -12.11 -13.68 -0.57
C LYS A 99 -13.26 -13.07 -1.37
N GLN A 100 -13.07 -11.87 -1.90
CA GLN A 100 -14.04 -11.17 -2.75
C GLN A 100 -13.81 -11.45 -4.25
N GLY A 101 -12.93 -12.40 -4.60
CA GLY A 101 -12.68 -12.79 -5.98
C GLY A 101 -11.65 -11.94 -6.71
N TRP A 102 -10.75 -11.26 -6.00
CA TRP A 102 -9.70 -10.41 -6.57
C TRP A 102 -8.31 -10.83 -6.12
N GLN A 103 -7.37 -10.97 -7.05
CA GLN A 103 -5.98 -11.29 -6.73
C GLN A 103 -5.07 -10.10 -7.06
N LEU A 104 -3.98 -9.95 -6.28
CA LEU A 104 -2.92 -9.00 -6.58
C LEU A 104 -1.91 -9.69 -7.50
N VAL A 105 -1.73 -9.16 -8.70
CA VAL A 105 -0.68 -9.59 -9.63
C VAL A 105 0.51 -8.64 -9.50
N VAL A 106 1.71 -9.20 -9.64
CA VAL A 106 2.96 -8.47 -9.71
C VAL A 106 3.68 -8.87 -10.99
N GLU A 107 3.91 -7.92 -11.87
CA GLU A 107 4.60 -8.13 -13.15
C GLU A 107 5.94 -7.42 -13.15
N GLU A 108 7.01 -8.11 -13.55
CA GLU A 108 8.30 -7.47 -13.80
C GLU A 108 8.25 -6.70 -15.12
N LEU A 109 8.67 -5.43 -15.09
CA LEU A 109 8.72 -4.55 -16.25
C LEU A 109 10.14 -4.09 -16.52
N TYR A 110 10.54 -4.18 -17.80
CA TYR A 110 11.72 -3.52 -18.33
C TYR A 110 11.33 -2.20 -18.99
N ILE A 111 11.87 -1.10 -18.50
CA ILE A 111 11.57 0.25 -18.99
C ILE A 111 12.68 0.68 -19.94
N THR A 112 12.36 0.75 -21.22
CA THR A 112 13.28 1.20 -22.29
C THR A 112 13.27 2.70 -22.46
#